data_AF-A0A6A7K674-F1
#
_entry.id   AF-A0A6A7K674-F1
#
_cell.length_a   1.000
_cell.length_b   1.000
_cell.length_c   1.000
_cell.angle_alpha   90.00
_cell.angle_beta   90.00
_cell.angle_gamma   90.00
#
_symmetry.space_group_name_H-M   'P 1'
#
loop_
_entity.id
_entity.type
_entity.pdbx_description
1 polymer ?
#
loop_
_entity_poly.entity_id
_entity_poly.type
_entity_poly.pdbx_seq_one_letter_code
_entity_poly.pdbx_strand_id
1 'polypeptide(L)'
;MLRNDERTYDELRKVKITKNYTKHADGSVLIEAGNTKIICTAMIEEKIPVFLKGQKKGWITSEYRMLPSSTVTRKIRDSSKGKIDGRNMEIQRLIGRTLRSIIDLKKLGERTLWVDCDVIQADGGTRTASITGAFIAIMDAVKKLKDKGLISEIPIDHFVAAVSVGVVNGQALLDLCYEEDSNAEIDMNVVMTEKGEYIEIQGTGEARPMNKEEFNKLLALSEKGIMELIEVQKRVLSD
;
A
#
# COMPACT_ATOMS: atom_id res chain seq x y z
N MET A 1 -27.24 2.59 8.42
CA MET A 1 -27.39 1.12 8.40
C MET A 1 -26.15 0.55 9.06
N LEU A 2 -26.24 -0.45 9.94
CA LEU A 2 -25.01 -1.06 10.49
C LEU A 2 -24.25 -1.74 9.36
N ARG A 3 -22.93 -1.57 9.33
CA ARG A 3 -22.04 -2.33 8.42
C ARG A 3 -22.13 -3.81 8.77
N ASN A 4 -21.88 -4.69 7.80
CA ASN A 4 -21.99 -6.14 7.97
C ASN A 4 -21.04 -6.70 9.05
N ASP A 5 -19.99 -5.94 9.39
CA ASP A 5 -18.98 -6.28 10.39
C ASP A 5 -19.10 -5.45 11.68
N GLU A 6 -20.26 -4.82 11.91
CA GLU A 6 -20.60 -4.02 13.10
C GLU A 6 -19.74 -2.77 13.33
N ARG A 7 -18.81 -2.44 12.42
CA ARG A 7 -17.99 -1.22 12.50
C ARG A 7 -18.82 0.05 12.33
N THR A 8 -18.32 1.14 12.90
CA THR A 8 -18.84 2.49 12.58
C THR A 8 -18.39 2.94 11.18
N TYR A 9 -18.98 4.04 10.70
CA TYR A 9 -18.70 4.58 9.37
C TYR A 9 -17.26 5.10 9.21
N ASP A 10 -16.61 5.44 10.33
CA ASP A 10 -15.29 6.05 10.41
C ASP A 10 -14.26 5.15 11.11
N GLU A 11 -14.51 3.84 11.13
CA GLU A 11 -13.66 2.84 11.78
C GLU A 11 -12.93 1.97 10.75
N LEU A 12 -11.62 1.81 10.93
CA LEU A 12 -10.79 0.87 10.17
C LEU A 12 -11.15 -0.58 10.53
N ARG A 13 -10.94 -1.53 9.61
CA ARG A 13 -10.90 -2.95 9.98
C ARG A 13 -9.73 -3.20 10.92
N LYS A 14 -9.81 -4.31 11.66
CA LYS A 14 -8.70 -4.75 12.51
C LYS A 14 -7.43 -4.94 11.68
N VAL A 15 -6.41 -4.13 11.98
CA VAL A 15 -5.09 -4.23 11.35
C VAL A 15 -4.14 -5.03 12.23
N LYS A 16 -3.50 -6.03 11.65
CA LYS A 16 -2.42 -6.80 12.28
C LYS A 16 -1.23 -6.88 11.33
N ILE A 17 -0.04 -6.69 11.88
CA ILE A 17 1.20 -6.66 11.11
C ILE A 17 2.17 -7.65 11.74
N THR A 18 2.66 -8.59 10.93
CA THR A 18 3.67 -9.58 11.34
C THR A 18 4.95 -9.35 10.56
N LYS A 19 5.99 -8.83 11.23
CA LYS A 19 7.33 -8.62 10.64
C LYS A 19 8.09 -9.94 10.51
N ASN A 20 9.15 -9.92 9.69
CA ASN A 20 10.02 -11.06 9.41
C ASN A 20 9.24 -12.30 8.94
N TYR A 21 8.18 -12.09 8.15
CA TYR A 21 7.25 -13.16 7.77
C TYR A 21 7.90 -14.22 6.86
N THR A 22 8.67 -13.77 5.86
CA THR A 22 9.52 -14.62 5.02
C THR A 22 10.99 -14.47 5.42
N LYS A 23 11.75 -15.57 5.30
CA LYS A 23 13.12 -15.67 5.82
C LYS A 23 14.15 -14.89 5.00
N HIS A 24 13.97 -14.83 3.69
CA HIS A 24 15.04 -14.46 2.75
C HIS A 24 15.01 -12.99 2.32
N ALA A 25 13.89 -12.30 2.47
CA ALA A 25 13.81 -10.89 2.09
C ALA A 25 14.56 -10.00 3.10
N ASP A 26 15.09 -8.87 2.62
CA ASP A 26 15.74 -7.88 3.48
C ASP A 26 14.71 -7.20 4.40
N GLY A 27 13.46 -7.03 3.94
CA GLY A 27 12.32 -6.78 4.80
C GLY A 27 11.14 -7.62 4.39
N SER A 28 10.36 -8.10 5.36
CA SER A 28 9.22 -8.97 5.09
C SER A 28 8.11 -8.74 6.10
N VAL A 29 6.91 -8.52 5.60
CA VAL A 29 5.73 -8.21 6.41
C VAL A 29 4.54 -8.99 5.86
N LEU A 30 3.78 -9.62 6.75
CA LEU A 30 2.39 -9.97 6.48
C LEU A 30 1.51 -8.89 7.09
N ILE A 31 0.80 -8.15 6.24
CA ILE A 31 -0.24 -7.20 6.67
C ILE A 31 -1.62 -7.86 6.51
N GLU A 32 -2.40 -7.79 7.59
CA GLU A 32 -3.79 -8.25 7.66
C GLU A 32 -4.66 -7.01 7.97
N ALA A 33 -5.60 -6.67 7.08
CA ALA A 33 -6.59 -5.62 7.26
C ALA A 33 -7.98 -6.26 7.15
N GLY A 34 -8.56 -6.64 8.30
CA GLY A 34 -9.69 -7.56 8.34
C GLY A 34 -9.33 -8.88 7.64
N ASN A 35 -10.09 -9.24 6.60
CA ASN A 35 -9.84 -10.45 5.81
C ASN A 35 -8.87 -10.22 4.64
N THR A 36 -8.46 -8.99 4.34
CA THR A 36 -7.44 -8.73 3.33
C THR A 36 -6.07 -9.06 3.90
N LYS A 37 -5.32 -9.96 3.24
CA LYS A 37 -4.00 -10.43 3.68
C LYS A 37 -3.00 -10.37 2.55
N ILE A 38 -1.88 -9.71 2.80
CA ILE A 38 -0.87 -9.41 1.78
C ILE A 38 0.51 -9.64 2.37
N ILE A 39 1.33 -10.39 1.64
CA ILE A 39 2.74 -10.53 1.93
C ILE A 39 3.45 -9.39 1.18
N CYS A 40 4.10 -8.52 1.92
CA CYS A 40 4.92 -7.44 1.40
C CYS A 40 6.39 -7.76 1.69
N THR A 41 7.21 -7.86 0.65
CA THR A 41 8.66 -8.05 0.78
C THR A 41 9.43 -6.93 0.12
N ALA A 42 10.58 -6.61 0.69
CA ALA A 42 11.57 -5.72 0.11
C ALA A 42 12.90 -6.47 -0.01
N MET A 43 13.47 -6.52 -1.21
CA MET A 43 14.79 -7.08 -1.48
C MET A 43 15.69 -6.03 -2.12
N ILE A 44 16.94 -6.00 -1.70
CA ILE A 44 17.93 -5.06 -2.22
C ILE A 44 18.79 -5.76 -3.26
N GLU A 45 18.89 -5.14 -4.43
CA GLU A 45 19.79 -5.55 -5.49
C GLU A 45 20.87 -4.47 -5.69
N GLU A 46 22.15 -4.86 -5.74
CA GLU A 46 23.27 -3.96 -6.06
C GLU A 46 23.38 -3.70 -7.57
N LYS A 47 22.25 -3.27 -8.14
CA LYS A 47 22.09 -2.96 -9.55
C LYS A 47 21.08 -1.83 -9.68
N ILE A 48 21.22 -1.04 -10.74
CA ILE A 48 20.26 0.00 -11.13
C ILE A 48 19.78 -0.22 -12.57
N PRO A 49 18.58 0.27 -12.91
CA PRO A 49 18.15 0.36 -14.29
C PRO A 49 19.15 1.13 -15.17
N VAL A 50 19.29 0.72 -16.43
CA VAL A 50 20.28 1.27 -17.37
C VAL A 50 20.16 2.79 -17.52
N PHE A 51 18.93 3.32 -17.54
CA PHE A 51 18.68 4.76 -17.68
C PHE A 51 19.16 5.59 -16.48
N LEU A 52 19.48 4.97 -15.35
CA LEU A 52 20.01 5.63 -14.15
C LEU A 52 21.54 5.59 -14.04
N LYS A 53 22.22 4.90 -14.95
CA LYS A 53 23.69 4.75 -14.91
C LYS A 53 24.37 6.13 -14.89
N GLY A 54 25.26 6.33 -13.92
CA GLY A 54 26.02 7.57 -13.75
C GLY A 54 25.25 8.70 -13.04
N GLN A 55 23.98 8.50 -12.68
CA GLN A 55 23.21 9.49 -11.93
C GLN A 55 23.42 9.40 -10.40
N LYS A 56 24.17 8.40 -9.92
CA LYS A 56 24.49 8.20 -8.50
C LYS A 56 23.24 8.20 -7.61
N LYS A 57 22.17 7.57 -8.09
CA LYS A 57 20.92 7.43 -7.36
C LYS A 57 20.35 6.03 -7.54
N GLY A 58 19.66 5.56 -6.51
CA GLY A 58 19.00 4.28 -6.48
C GLY A 58 17.65 4.31 -7.18
N TRP A 59 16.96 3.19 -7.07
CA TRP A 59 15.64 3.01 -7.64
C TRP A 59 14.77 2.18 -6.72
N ILE A 60 13.46 2.39 -6.85
CA ILE A 60 12.46 1.55 -6.21
C ILE A 60 11.48 1.15 -7.30
N THR A 61 11.20 -0.14 -7.38
CA THR A 61 10.19 -0.70 -8.27
C THR A 61 9.36 -1.70 -7.50
N SER A 62 8.14 -1.95 -7.98
CA SER A 62 7.24 -2.88 -7.31
C SER A 62 6.52 -3.81 -8.26
N GLU A 63 6.32 -5.02 -7.80
CA GLU A 63 5.43 -6.01 -8.37
C GLU A 63 4.22 -6.22 -7.45
N TYR A 64 3.04 -6.35 -8.04
CA TYR A 64 1.81 -6.61 -7.32
C TYR A 64 1.12 -7.77 -8.01
N ARG A 65 0.82 -8.80 -7.24
CA ARG A 65 0.17 -10.00 -7.76
C ARG A 65 -0.89 -10.46 -6.79
N MET A 66 -1.89 -11.11 -7.35
CA MET A 66 -2.95 -11.76 -6.58
C MET A 66 -2.87 -13.25 -6.84
N LEU A 67 -2.83 -14.05 -5.77
CA LEU A 67 -2.93 -15.50 -5.93
C LEU A 67 -4.24 -15.87 -6.64
N PRO A 68 -4.25 -16.92 -7.48
CA PRO A 68 -5.48 -17.40 -8.12
C PRO A 68 -6.65 -17.62 -7.17
N SER A 69 -6.37 -18.03 -5.93
CA SER A 69 -7.35 -18.32 -4.89
C SER A 69 -7.54 -17.18 -3.88
N SER A 70 -7.01 -15.99 -4.15
CA SER A 70 -7.15 -14.85 -3.22
C SER A 70 -8.56 -14.25 -3.22
N THR A 71 -9.35 -14.48 -4.27
CA THR A 71 -10.73 -14.03 -4.43
C THR A 71 -11.70 -15.20 -4.43
N VAL A 72 -13.00 -14.94 -4.21
CA VAL A 72 -14.07 -15.97 -4.24
C VAL A 72 -14.06 -16.75 -5.56
N THR A 73 -14.01 -16.03 -6.69
CA THR A 73 -13.83 -16.64 -8.02
C THR A 73 -12.35 -16.75 -8.33
N ARG A 74 -11.91 -17.90 -8.84
CA ARG A 74 -10.50 -18.13 -9.17
C ARG A 74 -9.99 -17.14 -10.23
N LYS A 75 -8.95 -16.39 -9.91
CA LYS A 75 -8.23 -15.53 -10.87
C LYS A 75 -7.25 -16.37 -11.70
N ILE A 76 -7.27 -16.20 -13.03
CA ILE A 76 -6.29 -16.84 -13.90
C ILE A 76 -4.93 -16.12 -13.74
N ARG A 77 -3.85 -16.89 -13.65
CA ARG A 77 -2.49 -16.36 -13.48
C ARG A 77 -2.04 -15.61 -14.74
N ASP A 78 -1.37 -14.47 -14.55
CA ASP A 78 -0.85 -13.62 -15.64
C ASP A 78 0.09 -14.41 -16.58
N SER A 79 0.89 -15.32 -16.03
CA SER A 79 1.76 -16.20 -16.83
C SER A 79 0.96 -17.12 -17.77
N SER A 80 -0.20 -17.62 -17.35
CA SER A 80 -1.09 -18.43 -18.19
C SER A 80 -1.81 -17.59 -19.25
N LYS A 81 -2.05 -16.30 -18.97
CA LYS A 81 -2.61 -15.34 -19.94
C LYS A 81 -1.57 -14.81 -20.92
N GLY A 82 -0.28 -14.96 -20.63
CA GLY A 82 0.84 -14.42 -21.42
C GLY A 82 1.01 -12.89 -21.30
N LYS A 83 0.26 -12.23 -20.42
CA LYS A 83 0.35 -10.79 -20.19
C LYS A 83 -0.09 -10.43 -18.76
N ILE A 84 0.46 -9.35 -18.24
CA ILE A 84 0.09 -8.79 -16.94
C ILE A 84 -1.30 -8.15 -17.05
N ASP A 85 -2.12 -8.37 -16.02
CA ASP A 85 -3.43 -7.74 -15.88
C ASP A 85 -3.32 -6.21 -15.74
N GLY A 86 -4.16 -5.45 -16.44
CA GLY A 86 -4.07 -3.98 -16.45
C GLY A 86 -4.18 -3.36 -15.05
N ARG A 87 -5.06 -3.92 -14.20
CA ARG A 87 -5.20 -3.53 -12.79
C ARG A 87 -3.93 -3.81 -11.98
N ASN A 88 -3.26 -4.94 -12.22
CA ASN A 88 -1.99 -5.24 -11.56
C ASN A 88 -0.93 -4.21 -11.98
N MET A 89 -0.85 -3.86 -13.26
CA MET A 89 0.09 -2.83 -13.77
C MET A 89 -0.17 -1.44 -13.15
N GLU A 90 -1.43 -1.04 -13.01
CA GLU A 90 -1.81 0.22 -12.37
C GLU A 90 -1.32 0.24 -10.91
N ILE A 91 -1.65 -0.79 -10.14
CA ILE A 91 -1.29 -0.89 -8.71
C ILE A 91 0.23 -0.97 -8.52
N GLN A 92 0.94 -1.71 -9.38
CA GLN A 92 2.40 -1.72 -9.40
C GLN A 92 2.98 -0.31 -9.56
N ARG A 93 2.42 0.47 -10.49
CA ARG A 93 2.91 1.83 -10.70
C ARG A 93 2.56 2.74 -9.53
N LEU A 94 1.39 2.59 -8.92
CA LEU A 94 0.94 3.33 -7.73
C LEU A 94 1.89 3.09 -6.54
N ILE A 95 2.15 1.83 -6.19
CA ILE A 95 3.04 1.46 -5.08
C ILE A 95 4.44 2.04 -5.31
N GLY A 96 5.01 1.82 -6.49
CA GLY A 96 6.34 2.34 -6.81
C GLY A 96 6.41 3.87 -6.82
N ARG A 97 5.39 4.57 -7.34
CA ARG A 97 5.34 6.05 -7.30
C ARG A 97 5.31 6.56 -5.86
N THR A 98 4.44 5.95 -5.04
CA THR A 98 4.29 6.31 -3.64
C THR A 98 5.61 6.22 -2.90
N LEU A 99 6.26 5.05 -2.97
CA LEU A 99 7.48 4.79 -2.20
C LEU A 99 8.66 5.65 -2.69
N ARG A 100 8.74 5.97 -3.98
CA ARG A 100 9.78 6.90 -4.49
C ARG A 100 9.59 8.33 -4.03
N SER A 101 8.38 8.74 -3.62
CA SER A 101 8.09 10.13 -3.21
C SER A 101 8.56 10.44 -1.78
N ILE A 102 8.80 9.42 -0.96
CA ILE A 102 9.17 9.54 0.46
C ILE A 102 10.58 9.03 0.79
N ILE A 103 11.35 8.66 -0.24
CA ILE A 103 12.69 8.08 -0.11
C ILE A 103 13.70 8.89 -0.91
N ASP A 104 14.75 9.35 -0.24
CA ASP A 104 15.89 9.99 -0.89
C ASP A 104 16.71 8.94 -1.66
N LEU A 105 16.44 8.86 -2.96
CA LEU A 105 17.10 7.92 -3.85
C LEU A 105 18.61 8.16 -3.98
N LYS A 106 19.13 9.36 -3.68
CA LYS A 106 20.57 9.59 -3.69
C LYS A 106 21.22 8.95 -2.47
N LYS A 107 20.60 9.10 -1.29
CA LYS A 107 21.07 8.46 -0.05
C LYS A 107 20.99 6.94 -0.09
N LEU A 108 20.06 6.38 -0.86
CA LEU A 108 19.98 4.93 -1.10
C LEU A 108 21.22 4.38 -1.84
N GLY A 109 21.91 5.22 -2.62
CA GLY A 109 23.04 4.82 -3.47
C GLY A 109 22.60 4.04 -4.71
N GLU A 110 23.55 3.57 -5.53
CA GLU A 110 23.25 2.85 -6.79
C GLU A 110 22.76 1.41 -6.55
N ARG A 111 21.57 1.29 -5.95
CA ARG A 111 20.88 0.03 -5.64
C ARG A 111 19.42 0.12 -6.05
N THR A 112 18.80 -1.03 -6.28
CA THR A 112 17.36 -1.16 -6.52
C THR A 112 16.71 -1.85 -5.33
N LEU A 113 15.66 -1.23 -4.79
CA LEU A 113 14.71 -1.88 -3.90
C LEU A 113 13.60 -2.49 -4.76
N TRP A 114 13.54 -3.82 -4.77
CA TRP A 114 12.45 -4.60 -5.31
C TRP A 114 11.40 -4.80 -4.23
N VAL A 115 10.17 -4.37 -4.50
CA VAL A 115 9.05 -4.45 -3.58
C VAL A 115 7.99 -5.36 -4.16
N ASP A 116 7.75 -6.50 -3.53
CA ASP A 116 6.74 -7.44 -3.98
C ASP A 116 5.56 -7.41 -3.01
N CYS A 117 4.35 -7.26 -3.55
CA CYS A 117 3.10 -7.30 -2.82
C CYS A 117 2.24 -8.43 -3.36
N ASP A 118 2.27 -9.56 -2.65
CA ASP A 118 1.53 -10.77 -3.01
C ASP A 118 0.27 -10.89 -2.15
N VAL A 119 -0.88 -10.67 -2.78
CA VAL A 119 -2.19 -10.81 -2.13
C VAL A 119 -2.54 -12.29 -2.03
N ILE A 120 -2.59 -12.79 -0.80
CA ILE A 120 -2.94 -14.18 -0.51
C ILE A 120 -4.44 -14.33 -0.17
N GLN A 121 -5.08 -13.26 0.30
CA GLN A 121 -6.52 -13.18 0.54
C GLN A 121 -7.01 -11.75 0.29
N ALA A 122 -8.08 -11.59 -0.48
CA ALA A 122 -8.61 -10.29 -0.91
C ALA A 122 -10.06 -10.12 -0.46
N ASP A 123 -10.31 -9.06 0.30
CA ASP A 123 -11.63 -8.63 0.75
C ASP A 123 -11.72 -7.09 0.72
N GLY A 124 -11.35 -6.47 -0.39
CA GLY A 124 -11.32 -5.00 -0.55
C GLY A 124 -10.07 -4.33 0.05
N GLY A 125 -9.73 -3.13 -0.42
CA GLY A 125 -8.58 -2.35 0.08
C GLY A 125 -7.19 -2.97 -0.19
N THR A 126 -7.05 -3.89 -1.15
CA THR A 126 -5.78 -4.60 -1.34
C THR A 126 -4.63 -3.70 -1.77
N ARG A 127 -4.90 -2.70 -2.62
CA ARG A 127 -3.88 -1.76 -3.11
C ARG A 127 -3.34 -0.86 -1.99
N THR A 128 -4.23 -0.41 -1.10
CA THR A 128 -3.90 0.50 0.00
C THR A 128 -3.20 -0.25 1.13
N ALA A 129 -3.67 -1.45 1.47
CA ALA A 129 -2.96 -2.34 2.39
C ALA A 129 -1.56 -2.72 1.87
N SER A 130 -1.39 -2.89 0.55
CA SER A 130 -0.07 -3.15 -0.05
C SER A 130 0.91 -1.99 0.18
N ILE A 131 0.46 -0.74 0.00
CA ILE A 131 1.31 0.44 0.26
C ILE A 131 1.73 0.49 1.73
N THR A 132 0.76 0.35 2.63
CA THR A 132 0.99 0.41 4.09
C THR A 132 1.95 -0.69 4.55
N GLY A 133 1.82 -1.92 4.04
CA GLY A 133 2.72 -3.04 4.35
C GLY A 133 4.10 -2.93 3.69
N ALA A 134 4.14 -2.49 2.43
CA ALA A 134 5.38 -2.30 1.67
C ALA A 134 6.30 -1.26 2.30
N PHE A 135 5.73 -0.18 2.85
CA PHE A 135 6.49 0.83 3.59
C PHE A 135 7.27 0.20 4.76
N ILE A 136 6.61 -0.63 5.58
CA ILE A 136 7.24 -1.30 6.73
C ILE A 136 8.33 -2.26 6.26
N ALA A 137 8.08 -3.03 5.18
CA ALA A 137 9.09 -3.92 4.61
C ALA A 137 10.32 -3.15 4.12
N ILE A 138 10.14 -1.99 3.47
CA ILE A 138 11.26 -1.14 3.06
C ILE A 138 12.01 -0.58 4.28
N MET A 139 11.32 -0.12 5.31
CA MET A 139 11.95 0.38 6.54
C MET A 139 12.90 -0.67 7.13
N ASP A 140 12.47 -1.93 7.24
CA ASP A 140 13.32 -3.03 7.70
C ASP A 140 14.51 -3.28 6.75
N ALA A 141 14.29 -3.25 5.43
CA ALA A 141 15.34 -3.47 4.44
C ALA A 141 16.43 -2.39 4.49
N VAL A 142 16.05 -1.11 4.53
CA VAL A 142 17.03 -0.01 4.61
C VAL A 142 17.71 0.06 5.98
N LYS A 143 17.03 -0.34 7.05
CA LYS A 143 17.65 -0.50 8.37
C LYS A 143 18.78 -1.53 8.30
N LYS A 144 18.55 -2.69 7.65
CA LYS A 144 19.63 -3.67 7.41
C LYS A 144 20.79 -3.11 6.61
N LEU A 145 20.57 -2.24 5.62
CA LEU A 145 21.67 -1.57 4.89
C LEU A 145 22.48 -0.67 5.81
N LYS A 146 21.80 0.12 6.64
CA LYS A 146 22.44 1.00 7.60
C LYS A 146 23.24 0.21 8.63
N ASP A 147 22.66 -0.85 9.18
CA ASP A 147 23.32 -1.71 10.19
C ASP A 147 24.57 -2.42 9.62
N LYS A 148 24.57 -2.73 8.31
CA LYS A 148 25.74 -3.25 7.57
C LYS A 148 26.75 -2.15 7.17
N GLY A 149 26.48 -0.88 7.44
CA GLY A 149 27.34 0.25 7.04
C GLY A 149 27.37 0.53 5.54
N LEU A 150 26.39 0.02 4.77
CA LEU A 150 26.32 0.20 3.31
C LEU A 150 25.72 1.53 2.89
N ILE A 151 25.04 2.20 3.82
CA ILE A 151 24.53 3.57 3.73
C ILE A 151 24.75 4.27 5.08
N SER A 152 24.92 5.59 5.07
CA SER A 152 25.23 6.39 6.27
C SER A 152 24.02 6.64 7.17
N GLU A 153 22.82 6.69 6.58
CA GLU A 153 21.58 7.02 7.29
C GLU A 153 20.38 6.31 6.64
N ILE A 154 19.24 6.30 7.33
CA ILE A 154 17.98 5.78 6.76
C ILE A 154 17.47 6.81 5.75
N PRO A 155 17.28 6.46 4.47
CA PRO A 155 16.98 7.42 3.41
C PRO A 155 15.48 7.71 3.30
N ILE A 156 14.73 7.69 4.41
CA ILE A 156 13.26 7.76 4.44
C ILE A 156 12.86 9.00 5.21
N ASP A 157 12.14 9.91 4.55
CA ASP A 157 11.84 11.22 5.11
C ASP A 157 10.62 11.19 6.02
N HIS A 158 9.56 10.49 5.60
CA HIS A 158 8.25 10.48 6.26
C HIS A 158 7.62 9.08 6.27
N PHE A 159 6.84 8.80 7.31
CA PHE A 159 5.90 7.67 7.29
C PHE A 159 4.81 7.91 6.25
N VAL A 160 4.38 6.83 5.58
CA VAL A 160 3.29 6.84 4.59
C VAL A 160 2.36 5.65 4.82
N ALA A 161 1.06 5.90 4.73
CA ALA A 161 0.05 4.86 4.64
C ALA A 161 -1.04 5.25 3.65
N ALA A 162 -1.89 4.29 3.33
CA ALA A 162 -2.99 4.47 2.40
C ALA A 162 -4.25 3.78 2.90
N VAL A 163 -5.41 4.33 2.56
CA VAL A 163 -6.72 3.77 2.91
C VAL A 163 -7.72 3.98 1.78
N SER A 164 -8.70 3.07 1.66
CA SER A 164 -9.86 3.26 0.80
C SER A 164 -10.99 3.92 1.58
N VAL A 165 -11.76 4.76 0.92
CA VAL A 165 -13.00 5.37 1.42
C VAL A 165 -14.00 5.37 0.28
N GLY A 166 -15.30 5.44 0.57
CA GLY A 166 -16.30 5.56 -0.49
C GLY A 166 -17.69 5.92 0.02
N VAL A 167 -18.61 6.12 -0.91
CA VAL A 167 -20.03 6.36 -0.59
C VAL A 167 -20.83 5.11 -0.95
N VAL A 168 -21.47 4.51 0.04
CA VAL A 168 -22.31 3.31 -0.12
C VAL A 168 -23.69 3.63 0.45
N ASN A 169 -24.74 3.50 -0.37
CA ASN A 169 -26.12 3.83 0.00
C ASN A 169 -26.25 5.25 0.60
N GLY A 170 -25.57 6.23 -0.01
CA GLY A 170 -25.53 7.63 0.43
C GLY A 170 -24.69 7.92 1.68
N GLN A 171 -24.03 6.92 2.27
CA GLN A 171 -23.21 7.08 3.47
C GLN A 171 -21.71 6.99 3.13
N ALA A 172 -20.92 7.97 3.59
CA ALA A 172 -19.47 7.94 3.48
C ALA A 172 -18.87 6.96 4.50
N LEU A 173 -18.05 6.02 4.02
CA LEU A 173 -17.48 4.92 4.80
C LEU A 173 -15.95 4.87 4.67
N LEU A 174 -15.28 4.52 5.76
CA LEU A 174 -13.85 4.27 5.85
C LEU A 174 -13.53 2.77 5.71
N ASP A 175 -12.46 2.48 4.95
CA ASP A 175 -11.84 1.16 4.80
C ASP A 175 -12.84 0.08 4.36
N LEU A 176 -13.20 0.16 3.07
CA LEU A 176 -14.22 -0.69 2.45
C LEU A 176 -13.76 -2.15 2.34
N CYS A 177 -14.64 -3.09 2.73
CA CYS A 177 -14.50 -4.50 2.35
C CYS A 177 -14.96 -4.74 0.90
N TYR A 178 -14.81 -5.97 0.38
CA TYR A 178 -15.16 -6.24 -1.02
C TYR A 178 -16.64 -6.00 -1.32
N GLU A 179 -17.51 -6.39 -0.39
CA GLU A 179 -18.96 -6.21 -0.54
C GLU A 179 -19.33 -4.72 -0.59
N GLU A 180 -18.76 -3.91 0.30
CA GLU A 180 -18.97 -2.46 0.33
C GLU A 180 -18.44 -1.78 -0.95
N ASP A 181 -17.23 -2.12 -1.38
CA ASP A 181 -16.57 -1.60 -2.59
C ASP A 181 -17.38 -1.96 -3.86
N SER A 182 -17.89 -3.18 -3.95
CA SER A 182 -18.68 -3.65 -5.09
C SER A 182 -20.04 -2.96 -5.25
N ASN A 183 -20.55 -2.36 -4.17
CA ASN A 183 -21.83 -1.65 -4.13
C ASN A 183 -21.66 -0.14 -3.96
N ALA A 184 -20.42 0.38 -4.04
CA ALA A 184 -20.15 1.79 -3.83
C ALA A 184 -20.66 2.63 -5.01
N GLU A 185 -21.27 3.77 -4.70
CA GLU A 185 -21.63 4.79 -5.68
C GLU A 185 -20.37 5.57 -6.11
N ILE A 186 -19.44 5.75 -5.17
CA ILE A 186 -18.18 6.46 -5.30
C ILE A 186 -17.11 5.67 -4.54
N ASP A 187 -15.99 5.41 -5.19
CA ASP A 187 -14.80 4.82 -4.58
C ASP A 187 -13.66 5.86 -4.53
N MET A 188 -12.79 5.79 -3.52
CA MET A 188 -11.61 6.63 -3.47
C MET A 188 -10.49 5.97 -2.68
N ASN A 189 -9.28 6.03 -3.23
CA ASN A 189 -8.05 5.58 -2.58
C ASN A 189 -7.18 6.80 -2.30
N VAL A 190 -6.70 6.93 -1.06
CA VAL A 190 -5.89 8.07 -0.62
C VAL A 190 -4.58 7.56 -0.04
N VAL A 191 -3.49 8.23 -0.41
CA VAL A 191 -2.14 8.00 0.08
C VAL A 191 -1.61 9.31 0.65
N MET A 192 -1.18 9.28 1.91
CA MET A 192 -0.78 10.49 2.64
C MET A 192 0.40 10.21 3.57
N THR A 193 1.25 11.22 3.76
CA THR A 193 2.35 11.19 4.74
C THR A 193 1.85 11.50 6.16
N GLU A 194 2.68 11.22 7.16
CA GLU A 194 2.39 11.60 8.56
C GLU A 194 2.29 13.12 8.81
N LYS A 195 2.72 13.95 7.85
CA LYS A 195 2.59 15.40 7.90
C LYS A 195 1.25 15.90 7.36
N GLY A 196 0.40 15.02 6.87
CA GLY A 196 -0.84 15.40 6.18
C GLY A 196 -0.62 15.79 4.72
N GLU A 197 0.53 15.44 4.12
CA GLU A 197 0.82 15.76 2.73
C GLU A 197 0.31 14.61 1.83
N TYR A 198 -0.51 14.97 0.84
CA TYR A 198 -1.09 14.00 -0.10
C TYR A 198 -0.09 13.60 -1.18
N ILE A 199 0.11 12.31 -1.36
CA ILE A 199 0.96 11.74 -2.42
C ILE A 199 0.12 11.38 -3.64
N GLU A 200 -1.01 10.71 -3.43
CA GLU A 200 -1.91 10.31 -4.49
C GLU A 200 -3.35 10.24 -3.97
N ILE A 201 -4.29 10.79 -4.73
CA ILE A 201 -5.73 10.68 -4.51
C ILE A 201 -6.34 10.19 -5.82
N GLN A 202 -6.98 9.03 -5.78
CA GLN A 202 -7.68 8.43 -6.93
C GLN A 202 -9.12 8.17 -6.53
N GLY A 203 -10.05 8.99 -7.01
CA GLY A 203 -11.48 8.83 -6.78
C GLY A 203 -12.26 8.63 -8.07
N THR A 204 -13.22 7.70 -8.06
CA THR A 204 -14.08 7.38 -9.20
C THR A 204 -15.54 7.42 -8.77
N GLY A 205 -16.38 8.08 -9.57
CA GLY A 205 -17.82 7.96 -9.45
C GLY A 205 -18.29 6.74 -10.25
N GLU A 206 -18.48 5.60 -9.58
CA GLU A 206 -18.86 4.33 -10.20
C GLU A 206 -20.31 4.34 -10.70
N ALA A 207 -21.24 4.83 -9.87
CA ALA A 207 -22.66 4.93 -10.22
C ALA A 207 -23.08 6.35 -10.62
N ARG A 208 -22.43 7.36 -10.02
CA ARG A 208 -22.74 8.77 -10.25
C ARG A 208 -21.54 9.68 -9.96
N PRO A 209 -21.54 10.92 -10.48
CA PRO A 209 -20.53 11.90 -10.11
C PRO A 209 -20.52 12.21 -8.60
N MET A 210 -19.31 12.44 -8.08
CA MET A 210 -19.06 12.88 -6.71
C MET A 210 -19.19 14.40 -6.62
N ASN A 211 -19.89 14.89 -5.59
CA ASN A 211 -19.95 16.32 -5.31
C ASN A 211 -18.83 16.77 -4.35
N LYS A 212 -18.63 18.09 -4.24
CA LYS A 212 -17.55 18.67 -3.42
C LYS A 212 -17.68 18.35 -1.93
N GLU A 213 -18.90 18.30 -1.41
CA GLU A 213 -19.14 18.02 0.01
C GLU A 213 -18.79 16.56 0.35
N GLU A 214 -19.17 15.63 -0.52
CA GLU A 214 -18.80 14.21 -0.43
C GLU A 214 -17.29 14.04 -0.51
N PHE A 215 -16.63 14.69 -1.47
CA PHE A 215 -15.17 14.63 -1.60
C PHE A 215 -14.48 15.08 -0.31
N ASN A 216 -14.89 16.20 0.28
CA ASN A 216 -14.32 16.69 1.53
C ASN A 216 -14.58 15.74 2.70
N LYS A 217 -15.77 15.12 2.78
CA LYS A 217 -16.10 14.11 3.80
C LYS A 217 -15.20 12.88 3.67
N LEU A 218 -15.02 12.38 2.44
CA LEU A 218 -14.15 11.23 2.16
C LEU A 218 -12.68 11.54 2.47
N LEU A 219 -12.21 12.75 2.14
CA LEU A 219 -10.87 13.19 2.51
C LEU A 219 -10.68 13.19 4.03
N ALA A 220 -11.59 13.80 4.79
CA ALA A 220 -11.50 13.83 6.25
C ALA A 220 -11.48 12.43 6.88
N LEU A 221 -12.31 11.50 6.37
CA LEU A 221 -12.28 10.10 6.79
C LEU A 221 -10.94 9.44 6.47
N SER A 222 -10.41 9.69 5.28
CA SER A 222 -9.14 9.11 4.84
C SER A 222 -7.94 9.62 5.65
N GLU A 223 -7.91 10.92 5.99
CA GLU A 223 -6.87 11.51 6.85
C GLU A 223 -6.87 10.84 8.22
N LYS A 224 -8.05 10.72 8.85
CA LYS A 224 -8.22 10.03 10.13
C LYS A 224 -7.67 8.59 10.07
N GLY A 225 -8.14 7.81 9.10
CA GLY A 225 -7.72 6.42 8.94
C GLY A 225 -6.23 6.27 8.65
N ILE A 226 -5.64 7.14 7.83
CA ILE A 226 -4.20 7.10 7.54
C ILE A 226 -3.37 7.42 8.78
N MET A 227 -3.77 8.40 9.58
CA MET A 227 -3.07 8.70 10.84
C MET A 227 -3.11 7.52 11.81
N GLU A 228 -4.25 6.84 11.94
CA GLU A 228 -4.36 5.61 12.74
C GLU A 228 -3.44 4.50 12.22
N LEU A 229 -3.35 4.30 10.90
CA LEU A 229 -2.44 3.33 10.29
C LEU A 229 -0.98 3.67 10.53
N ILE A 230 -0.60 4.94 10.49
CA ILE A 230 0.76 5.41 10.77
C ILE A 230 1.13 5.14 12.24
N GLU A 231 0.19 5.32 13.18
CA GLU A 231 0.43 4.95 14.59
C GLU A 231 0.60 3.43 14.78
N VAL A 232 -0.09 2.60 13.98
CA VAL A 232 0.20 1.15 13.94
C VAL A 232 1.61 0.90 13.39
N GLN A 233 2.01 1.55 12.29
CA GLN A 233 3.35 1.41 11.72
C GLN A 233 4.45 1.79 12.72
N LYS A 234 4.30 2.92 13.42
CA LYS A 234 5.26 3.43 14.40
C LYS A 234 5.47 2.44 15.54
N ARG A 235 4.38 1.88 16.10
CA ARG A 235 4.46 0.84 17.15
C ARG A 235 5.20 -0.41 16.67
N VAL A 236 4.89 -0.87 15.46
CA VAL A 236 5.50 -2.08 14.89
C VAL A 236 6.98 -1.89 14.51
N LEU A 237 7.41 -0.65 14.24
CA LEU A 237 8.79 -0.31 13.89
C LEU A 237 9.65 0.11 15.09
N SER A 238 9.03 0.48 16.22
CA SER A 238 9.75 0.72 17.48
C SER A 238 10.20 -0.56 18.18
N ASP A 239 9.54 -1.68 17.88
CA ASP A 239 9.88 -3.03 18.33
C ASP A 239 10.98 -3.67 17.46
#